data_AF-K1URE0-F1
#
_entry.id   AF-K1URE0-F1
#
_cell.length_a   1.000
_cell.length_b   1.000
_cell.length_c   1.000
_cell.angle_alpha   90.00
_cell.angle_beta   90.00
_cell.angle_gamma   90.00
#
_symmetry.space_group_name_H-M   'P 1'
#
loop_
_entity.id
_entity.type
_entity.pdbx_description
1 polymer ?
#
loop_
_entity_poly.entity_id
_entity_poly.type
_entity_poly.pdbx_seq_one_letter_code
_entity_poly.pdbx_strand_id
1 'polypeptide(L)'
;VVETDKKAVSSFYDRGYIAERLKGLETELALECRITLNGEERWVRNVVIRGEIEDSEYAMIFLRDITEAKVESARHLQMAADNASMEQLIQSIVRLVDRFVVCDLENDRYEFYNLNGQMIYKPLGFYHDFQMQVLEKYKTLEPLEAIDILIAPDNIRKKLKSENDIYKFEYCSLDEKTYKIASYIPLEWKNGKLEKVLLASMDVTQEKKAEIESRQALKEAYRSAENANRAKTEFLSNMSHDIRTPMNAIVGLTAIAGANIESKDRVIECLSKITKSSRHLLGLD
;
A
#
# COMPACT_ATOMS: atom_id res chain seq x y z
N VAL A 1 -31.65 26.39 -33.87
CA VAL A 1 -30.60 26.87 -32.94
C VAL A 1 -31.14 26.73 -31.53
N VAL A 2 -30.37 26.15 -30.62
CA VAL A 2 -30.75 26.02 -29.20
C VAL A 2 -30.81 27.41 -28.52
N GLU A 3 -31.57 27.54 -27.44
CA GLU A 3 -31.91 28.85 -26.85
C GLU A 3 -30.69 29.70 -26.51
N THR A 4 -29.64 29.10 -25.95
CA THR A 4 -28.42 29.80 -25.52
C THR A 4 -27.64 30.42 -26.68
N ASP A 5 -27.79 29.88 -27.89
CA ASP A 5 -26.97 30.25 -29.04
C ASP A 5 -27.75 31.17 -30.01
N LYS A 6 -29.07 31.32 -29.83
CA LYS A 6 -29.95 32.11 -30.71
C LYS A 6 -29.49 33.55 -30.90
N LYS A 7 -29.11 34.23 -29.81
CA LYS A 7 -28.66 35.62 -29.87
C LYS A 7 -27.39 35.77 -30.71
N ALA A 8 -26.41 34.91 -30.47
CA ALA A 8 -25.14 34.93 -31.20
C ALA A 8 -25.33 34.62 -32.68
N VAL A 9 -26.15 33.62 -33.02
CA VAL A 9 -26.46 33.28 -34.41
C VAL A 9 -27.23 34.40 -35.11
N SER A 10 -28.20 35.02 -34.43
CA SER A 10 -28.95 36.16 -35.00
C SER A 10 -28.05 37.35 -35.30
N SER A 11 -27.10 37.67 -34.42
CA SER A 11 -26.12 38.74 -34.66
C SER A 11 -25.13 38.37 -35.77
N PHE A 12 -24.71 37.10 -35.85
CA PHE A 12 -23.77 36.63 -36.86
C PHE A 12 -24.31 36.75 -38.29
N TYR A 13 -25.62 36.57 -38.49
CA TYR A 13 -26.28 36.72 -39.79
C TYR A 13 -26.79 38.14 -40.06
N ASP A 14 -26.56 39.10 -39.16
CA ASP A 14 -26.92 40.49 -39.41
C ASP A 14 -26.04 41.09 -40.51
N ARG A 15 -26.67 41.75 -41.49
CA ARG A 15 -25.96 42.31 -42.65
C ARG A 15 -24.99 43.42 -42.26
N GLY A 16 -25.34 44.25 -41.28
CA GLY A 16 -24.48 45.31 -40.76
C GLY A 16 -23.26 44.72 -40.07
N TYR A 17 -23.48 43.70 -39.24
CA TYR A 17 -22.42 42.96 -38.55
C TYR A 17 -21.44 42.27 -39.53
N ILE A 18 -21.96 41.56 -40.54
CA ILE A 18 -21.14 40.92 -41.57
C ILE A 18 -20.33 41.95 -42.34
N ALA A 19 -20.98 43.03 -42.81
CA ALA A 19 -20.32 44.08 -43.57
C ALA A 19 -19.29 44.85 -42.74
N GLU A 20 -19.50 45.02 -41.45
CA GLU A 20 -18.51 45.65 -40.56
C GLU A 20 -17.28 44.76 -40.35
N ARG A 21 -17.50 43.48 -40.08
CA ARG A 21 -16.42 42.54 -39.76
C ARG A 21 -15.59 42.14 -40.98
N LEU A 22 -16.20 42.06 -42.17
CA LEU A 22 -15.52 41.73 -43.43
C LEU A 22 -14.96 42.95 -44.20
N LYS A 23 -14.93 44.14 -43.59
CA LYS A 23 -14.34 45.36 -44.17
C LYS A 23 -12.80 45.43 -44.05
N GLY A 24 -12.18 44.51 -43.28
CA GLY A 24 -10.73 44.46 -43.03
C GLY A 24 -9.98 43.42 -43.86
N LEU A 25 -8.84 42.94 -43.35
CA LEU A 25 -8.04 41.85 -43.94
C LEU A 25 -8.65 40.45 -43.74
N GLU A 26 -9.75 40.35 -42.98
CA GLU A 26 -10.44 39.09 -42.72
C GLU A 26 -11.30 38.69 -43.93
N THR A 27 -11.00 37.52 -44.50
CA THR A 27 -11.72 36.96 -45.66
C THR A 27 -12.86 36.02 -45.26
N GLU A 28 -12.90 35.59 -43.98
CA GLU A 28 -13.93 34.71 -43.43
C GLU A 28 -14.34 35.09 -41.99
N LEU A 29 -15.60 34.83 -41.66
CA LEU A 29 -16.13 34.80 -40.30
C LEU A 29 -16.62 33.40 -39.98
N ALA A 30 -16.40 32.93 -38.76
CA ALA A 30 -16.94 31.65 -38.32
C ALA A 30 -17.65 31.74 -36.98
N LEU A 31 -18.76 31.00 -36.84
CA LEU A 31 -19.49 30.83 -35.59
C LEU A 31 -19.92 29.37 -35.45
N GLU A 32 -19.49 28.74 -34.37
CA GLU A 32 -20.02 27.44 -33.97
C GLU A 32 -21.24 27.62 -33.08
N CYS A 33 -22.30 26.86 -33.36
CA CYS A 33 -23.50 26.88 -32.54
C CYS A 33 -24.15 25.49 -32.51
N ARG A 34 -25.10 25.33 -31.60
CA ARG A 34 -25.91 24.12 -31.52
C ARG A 34 -27.28 24.33 -32.14
N ILE A 35 -27.71 23.32 -32.89
CA ILE A 35 -29.04 23.26 -33.49
C ILE A 35 -29.73 21.98 -33.06
N THR A 36 -31.05 22.00 -33.11
CA THR A 36 -31.86 20.78 -32.98
C THR A 36 -32.30 20.39 -34.38
N LEU A 37 -31.90 19.20 -34.84
CA LEU A 37 -32.27 18.64 -36.12
C LEU A 37 -32.85 17.24 -35.88
N ASN A 38 -34.08 16.99 -36.33
CA ASN A 38 -34.79 15.72 -36.11
C ASN A 38 -34.88 15.27 -34.65
N GLY A 39 -34.95 16.23 -33.71
CA GLY A 39 -35.00 15.95 -32.26
C GLY A 39 -33.66 15.74 -31.59
N GLU A 40 -32.56 15.73 -32.34
CA GLU A 40 -31.20 15.59 -31.82
C GLU A 40 -30.45 16.92 -31.83
N GLU A 41 -29.64 17.17 -30.79
CA GLU A 41 -28.75 18.32 -30.74
C GLU A 41 -27.50 18.04 -31.58
N ARG A 42 -27.15 18.97 -32.47
CA ARG A 42 -26.00 18.90 -33.38
C ARG A 42 -25.16 20.15 -33.24
N TRP A 43 -23.84 20.00 -33.28
CA TRP A 43 -22.91 21.12 -33.42
C TRP A 43 -22.72 21.45 -34.88
N VAL A 44 -22.86 22.72 -35.22
CA VAL A 44 -22.66 23.22 -36.59
C VAL A 44 -21.69 24.38 -36.59
N ARG A 45 -20.80 24.40 -37.59
CA ARG A 45 -19.94 25.54 -37.90
C ARG A 45 -20.55 26.33 -39.04
N ASN A 46 -20.92 27.57 -38.75
CA ASN A 46 -21.34 28.55 -39.72
C ASN A 46 -20.11 29.32 -40.18
N VAL A 47 -19.88 29.43 -41.48
CA VAL A 47 -18.76 30.21 -42.05
C VAL A 47 -19.33 31.17 -43.08
N VAL A 48 -18.99 32.45 -42.97
CA VAL A 48 -19.35 33.49 -43.92
C VAL A 48 -18.07 33.93 -44.61
N ILE A 49 -18.00 33.78 -45.93
CA ILE A 49 -16.82 34.14 -46.73
C ILE A 49 -17.21 35.28 -47.66
N ARG A 50 -16.38 36.32 -47.73
CA ARG A 50 -16.57 37.42 -48.69
C ARG A 50 -16.20 36.94 -50.09
N GLY A 51 -17.04 37.28 -51.08
CA GLY A 51 -16.76 37.09 -52.49
C GLY A 51 -16.99 38.37 -53.28
N GLU A 52 -16.30 38.50 -54.41
CA GLU A 52 -16.42 39.63 -55.33
C GLU A 52 -16.61 39.08 -56.75
N ILE A 53 -17.65 39.56 -57.44
CA ILE A 53 -17.88 39.30 -58.87
C ILE A 53 -18.18 40.64 -59.52
N GLU A 54 -17.34 41.03 -60.48
CA GLU A 54 -17.40 42.34 -61.17
C GLU A 54 -17.44 43.49 -60.16
N ASP A 55 -18.50 44.32 -60.16
CA ASP A 55 -18.71 45.45 -59.26
C ASP A 55 -19.62 45.11 -58.05
N SER A 56 -19.83 43.81 -57.76
CA SER A 56 -20.70 43.36 -56.68
C SER A 56 -19.96 42.53 -55.62
N GLU A 57 -20.05 42.99 -54.37
CA GLU A 57 -19.64 42.23 -53.19
C GLU A 57 -20.79 41.33 -52.70
N TYR A 58 -20.49 40.07 -52.39
CA TYR A 58 -21.43 39.12 -51.81
C TYR A 58 -20.79 38.34 -50.67
N ALA A 59 -21.63 37.66 -49.89
CA ALA A 59 -21.20 36.78 -48.81
C ALA A 59 -21.72 35.37 -49.06
N MET A 60 -20.82 34.39 -49.07
CA MET A 60 -21.18 32.96 -49.11
C MET A 60 -21.29 32.43 -47.70
N ILE A 61 -22.40 31.75 -47.40
CA ILE A 61 -22.63 31.13 -46.10
C ILE A 61 -22.51 29.61 -46.26
N PHE A 62 -21.58 29.02 -45.51
CA PHE A 62 -21.42 27.59 -45.38
C PHE A 62 -21.88 27.15 -44.00
N LEU A 63 -22.59 26.03 -43.93
CA LEU A 63 -23.00 25.41 -42.68
C LEU A 63 -22.57 23.95 -42.71
N ARG A 64 -21.71 23.57 -41.77
CA ARG A 64 -21.15 22.22 -41.68
C ARG A 64 -21.51 21.60 -40.35
N ASP A 65 -22.05 20.38 -40.37
CA ASP A 65 -22.15 19.56 -39.16
C ASP A 65 -20.73 19.17 -38.71
N ILE A 66 -20.39 19.54 -37.47
CA ILE A 66 -19.11 19.26 -36.82
C ILE A 66 -19.30 18.40 -35.56
N THR A 67 -20.48 17.80 -35.37
CA THR A 67 -20.83 17.07 -34.16
C THR A 67 -19.84 15.96 -33.85
N GLU A 68 -19.51 15.14 -34.85
CA GLU A 68 -18.55 14.04 -34.69
C GLU A 68 -17.15 14.55 -34.33
N ALA A 69 -16.67 15.58 -35.03
CA ALA A 69 -15.37 16.21 -34.75
C ALA A 69 -15.31 16.84 -33.35
N LYS A 70 -16.42 17.40 -32.85
CA LYS A 70 -16.52 17.93 -31.48
C LYS A 70 -16.47 16.82 -30.43
N VAL A 71 -17.18 15.72 -30.66
CA VAL A 71 -17.15 14.54 -29.78
C VAL A 71 -15.75 13.93 -29.74
N GLU A 72 -15.09 13.81 -30.89
CA GLU A 72 -13.73 13.28 -31.00
C GLU A 72 -12.70 14.21 -30.33
N SER A 73 -12.80 15.52 -30.58
CA SER A 73 -11.92 16.52 -29.94
C SER A 73 -12.10 16.54 -28.40
N ALA A 74 -13.33 16.46 -27.91
CA ALA A 74 -13.60 16.36 -26.47
C ALA A 74 -13.02 15.07 -25.87
N ARG A 75 -13.14 13.95 -26.59
CA ARG A 75 -12.54 12.67 -26.19
C ARG A 75 -11.01 12.75 -26.14
N HIS A 76 -10.37 13.38 -27.13
CA HIS A 76 -8.92 13.58 -27.13
C HIS A 76 -8.45 14.51 -26.02
N LEU A 77 -9.18 15.59 -25.75
CA LEU A 77 -8.88 16.51 -24.64
C LEU A 77 -9.01 15.80 -23.29
N GLN A 78 -10.04 14.96 -23.11
CA GLN A 78 -10.20 14.16 -21.91
C GLN A 78 -9.05 13.17 -21.74
N MET A 79 -8.71 12.41 -22.79
CA MET A 79 -7.57 11.49 -22.78
C MET A 79 -6.24 12.20 -22.48
N ALA A 80 -6.03 13.40 -23.03
CA ALA A 80 -4.85 14.21 -22.76
C ALA A 80 -4.81 14.72 -21.30
N ALA A 81 -5.97 15.09 -20.73
CA ALA A 81 -6.07 15.52 -19.34
C ALA A 81 -5.85 14.37 -18.35
N ASP A 82 -6.37 13.17 -18.65
CA ASP A 82 -6.17 11.96 -17.86
C ASP A 82 -4.69 11.54 -17.90
N ASN A 83 -4.07 11.57 -19.09
CA ASN A 83 -2.64 11.33 -19.24
C ASN A 83 -1.78 12.35 -18.47
N ALA A 84 -2.12 13.65 -18.53
CA ALA A 84 -1.38 14.70 -17.82
C ALA A 84 -1.49 14.57 -16.29
N SER A 85 -2.67 14.19 -15.78
CA SER A 85 -2.89 13.95 -14.34
C SER A 85 -2.14 12.71 -13.86
N MET A 86 -2.13 11.64 -14.67
CA MET A 86 -1.35 10.43 -14.40
C MET A 86 0.15 10.71 -14.43
N GLU A 87 0.63 11.51 -15.39
CA GLU A 87 2.02 11.97 -15.43
C GLU A 87 2.40 12.78 -14.19
N GLN A 88 1.53 13.67 -13.68
CA GLN A 88 1.78 14.43 -12.45
C GLN A 88 1.86 13.53 -11.20
N LEU A 89 0.99 12.52 -11.10
CA LEU A 89 1.05 11.52 -10.03
C LEU A 89 2.34 10.71 -10.10
N ILE A 90 2.69 10.23 -11.29
CA ILE A 90 3.95 9.53 -11.55
C ILE A 90 5.14 10.42 -11.16
N GLN A 91 5.19 11.67 -11.60
CA GLN A 91 6.25 12.64 -11.26
C GLN A 91 6.33 12.93 -9.75
N SER A 92 5.21 12.94 -9.04
CA SER A 92 5.19 13.13 -7.59
C SER A 92 5.70 11.89 -6.85
N ILE A 93 5.38 10.69 -7.33
CA ILE A 93 5.83 9.41 -6.78
C ILE A 93 7.31 9.15 -7.09
N VAL A 94 7.77 9.55 -8.28
CA VAL A 94 9.18 9.56 -8.71
C VAL A 94 10.10 10.23 -7.69
N ARG A 95 9.63 11.26 -6.98
CA ARG A 95 10.44 11.91 -5.94
C ARG A 95 10.64 11.06 -4.68
N LEU A 96 9.82 10.03 -4.50
CA LEU A 96 9.75 9.22 -3.28
C LEU A 96 10.33 7.82 -3.48
N VAL A 97 10.44 7.33 -4.71
CA VAL A 97 10.95 5.98 -5.01
C VAL A 97 11.90 6.00 -6.21
N ASP A 98 13.05 5.34 -6.08
CA ASP A 98 14.05 5.26 -7.15
C ASP A 98 13.55 4.53 -8.41
N ARG A 99 12.58 3.62 -8.23
CA ARG A 99 12.05 2.70 -9.25
C ARG A 99 10.59 2.37 -8.98
N PHE A 100 9.79 2.31 -10.04
CA PHE A 100 8.40 1.86 -9.97
C PHE A 100 7.98 1.23 -11.30
N VAL A 101 6.85 0.52 -11.26
CA VAL A 101 6.27 -0.16 -12.42
C VAL A 101 4.83 0.29 -12.55
N VAL A 102 4.41 0.67 -13.75
CA VAL A 102 2.98 0.80 -14.07
C VAL A 102 2.53 -0.51 -14.67
N CYS A 103 1.56 -1.16 -14.04
CA CYS A 103 1.03 -2.44 -14.49
C CYS A 103 -0.38 -2.22 -15.04
N ASP A 104 -0.57 -2.52 -16.33
CA ASP A 104 -1.87 -2.64 -16.97
C ASP A 104 -2.35 -4.08 -16.80
N LEU A 105 -3.21 -4.26 -15.80
CA LEU A 105 -3.78 -5.54 -15.40
C LEU A 105 -4.82 -6.06 -16.40
N GLU A 106 -5.34 -5.20 -17.28
CA GLU A 106 -6.35 -5.56 -18.28
C GLU A 106 -5.71 -6.05 -19.56
N ASN A 107 -4.72 -5.32 -20.05
CA ASN A 107 -4.06 -5.62 -21.33
C ASN A 107 -2.80 -6.48 -21.15
N ASP A 108 -2.51 -6.92 -19.92
CA ASP A 108 -1.33 -7.72 -19.56
C ASP A 108 -0.04 -7.04 -19.99
N ARG A 109 0.14 -5.77 -19.60
CA ARG A 109 1.34 -4.99 -19.92
C ARG A 109 1.93 -4.37 -18.68
N TYR A 110 3.23 -4.09 -18.75
CA TYR A 110 3.87 -3.26 -17.75
C TYR A 110 4.81 -2.26 -18.41
N GLU A 111 5.03 -1.16 -17.71
CA GLU A 111 6.06 -0.17 -18.02
C GLU A 111 6.91 0.06 -16.77
N PHE A 112 8.22 -0.14 -16.91
CA PHE A 112 9.18 -0.04 -15.82
C PHE A 112 9.96 1.27 -15.92
N TYR A 113 9.93 2.01 -14.82
CA TYR A 113 10.59 3.30 -14.69
C TYR A 113 11.71 3.22 -13.67
N ASN A 114 12.85 3.79 -14.02
CA ASN A 114 14.00 3.91 -13.15
C ASN A 114 14.66 5.27 -13.33
N LEU A 115 14.82 5.98 -12.22
CA LEU A 115 15.37 7.34 -12.20
C LEU A 115 16.90 7.35 -12.22
N ASN A 116 17.53 6.24 -11.81
CA ASN A 116 18.98 6.12 -11.66
C ASN A 116 19.64 5.38 -12.86
N GLY A 117 18.90 5.18 -13.96
CA GLY A 117 19.44 4.71 -15.26
C GLY A 117 19.75 3.21 -15.39
N GLN A 118 19.98 2.47 -14.31
CA GLN A 118 20.31 1.03 -14.39
C GLN A 118 19.07 0.13 -14.48
N MET A 119 18.61 -0.19 -15.68
CA MET A 119 17.43 -1.05 -15.89
C MET A 119 17.67 -2.48 -15.41
N ILE A 120 16.85 -2.94 -14.45
CA ILE A 120 16.85 -4.34 -13.96
C ILE A 120 15.80 -5.22 -14.67
N TYR A 121 14.82 -4.58 -15.31
CA TYR A 121 13.78 -5.18 -16.14
C TYR A 121 13.74 -4.45 -17.48
N LYS A 122 13.16 -5.07 -18.51
CA LYS A 122 12.89 -4.36 -19.77
C LYS A 122 11.96 -3.17 -19.50
N PRO A 123 12.12 -2.02 -20.20
CA PRO A 123 11.28 -0.84 -19.98
C PRO A 123 9.79 -1.10 -20.23
N LEU A 124 9.45 -2.00 -21.15
CA LEU A 124 8.08 -2.40 -21.45
C LEU A 124 8.05 -3.92 -21.71
N GLY A 125 6.96 -4.58 -21.34
CA GLY A 125 6.73 -6.00 -21.62
C GLY A 125 5.34 -6.47 -21.22
N PHE A 126 5.15 -7.79 -21.19
CA PHE A 126 3.94 -8.41 -20.66
C PHE A 126 3.98 -8.52 -19.14
N TYR A 127 2.86 -8.28 -18.47
CA TYR A 127 2.82 -8.29 -17.01
C TYR A 127 3.13 -9.68 -16.46
N HIS A 128 2.64 -10.76 -17.08
CA HIS A 128 2.97 -12.12 -16.67
C HIS A 128 4.47 -12.44 -16.77
N ASP A 129 5.18 -11.95 -17.79
CA ASP A 129 6.63 -12.12 -17.91
C ASP A 129 7.38 -11.43 -16.76
N PHE A 130 6.89 -10.26 -16.36
CA PHE A 130 7.41 -9.54 -15.20
C PHE A 130 7.16 -10.32 -13.91
N GLN A 131 5.97 -10.89 -13.72
CA GLN A 131 5.66 -11.75 -12.57
C GLN A 131 6.61 -12.94 -12.50
N MET A 132 6.87 -13.63 -13.62
CA MET A 132 7.82 -14.75 -13.67
C MET A 132 9.23 -14.32 -13.25
N GLN A 133 9.72 -13.17 -13.74
CA GLN A 133 11.04 -12.65 -13.35
C GLN A 133 11.13 -12.25 -11.86
N VAL A 134 10.01 -11.85 -11.26
CA VAL A 134 9.92 -11.63 -9.82
C VAL A 134 9.99 -12.97 -9.07
N LEU A 135 9.24 -13.97 -9.51
CA LEU A 135 9.20 -15.31 -8.89
C LEU A 135 10.55 -16.03 -8.91
N GLU A 136 11.37 -15.80 -9.93
CA GLU A 136 12.73 -16.37 -10.02
C GLU A 136 13.68 -15.86 -8.93
N LYS A 137 13.38 -14.71 -8.32
CA LYS A 137 14.31 -14.00 -7.42
C LYS A 137 13.78 -13.81 -6.02
N TYR A 138 12.46 -13.90 -5.85
CA TYR A 138 11.78 -13.44 -4.65
C TYR A 138 10.73 -14.42 -4.15
N LYS A 139 10.56 -14.43 -2.83
CA LYS A 139 9.54 -15.19 -2.11
C LYS A 139 8.98 -14.36 -0.95
N THR A 140 7.88 -14.81 -0.37
CA THR A 140 7.42 -14.33 0.94
C THR A 140 8.00 -15.19 2.07
N LEU A 141 8.01 -14.66 3.30
CA LEU A 141 8.38 -15.43 4.49
C LEU A 141 7.16 -16.23 4.98
N GLU A 142 7.34 -17.51 5.31
CA GLU A 142 6.26 -18.30 5.92
C GLU A 142 5.81 -17.66 7.25
N PRO A 143 4.49 -17.63 7.56
CA PRO A 143 3.39 -18.34 6.90
C PRO A 143 2.61 -17.48 5.88
N LEU A 144 3.22 -16.44 5.30
CA LEU A 144 2.53 -15.55 4.36
C LEU A 144 2.13 -16.28 3.08
N GLU A 145 1.08 -15.77 2.41
CA GLU A 145 0.67 -16.24 1.09
C GLU A 145 1.85 -16.16 0.09
N ALA A 146 1.90 -17.11 -0.84
CA ALA A 146 2.94 -17.15 -1.86
C ALA A 146 2.87 -15.92 -2.77
N ILE A 147 4.03 -15.45 -3.23
CA ILE A 147 4.13 -14.17 -3.93
C ILE A 147 3.38 -14.16 -5.26
N ASP A 148 3.24 -15.31 -5.94
CA ASP A 148 2.45 -15.49 -7.16
C ASP A 148 0.96 -15.17 -6.95
N ILE A 149 0.40 -15.62 -5.82
CA ILE A 149 -0.97 -15.29 -5.41
C ILE A 149 -1.08 -13.80 -5.11
N LEU A 150 -0.11 -13.25 -4.38
CA LEU A 150 -0.15 -11.85 -3.93
C LEU A 150 -0.13 -10.86 -5.09
N ILE A 151 0.65 -11.14 -6.14
CA ILE A 151 0.80 -10.28 -7.34
C ILE A 151 -0.18 -10.63 -8.46
N ALA A 152 -1.07 -11.61 -8.30
CA ALA A 152 -2.05 -11.92 -9.31
C ALA A 152 -3.01 -10.74 -9.56
N PRO A 153 -3.35 -10.39 -10.82
CA PRO A 153 -4.25 -9.29 -11.13
C PRO A 153 -5.57 -9.34 -10.35
N ASP A 154 -6.17 -10.51 -10.22
CA ASP A 154 -7.43 -10.68 -9.50
C ASP A 154 -7.28 -10.47 -7.99
N ASN A 155 -6.15 -10.87 -7.41
CA ASN A 155 -5.88 -10.58 -6.01
C ASN A 155 -5.65 -9.08 -5.80
N ILE A 156 -4.90 -8.41 -6.67
CA ILE A 156 -4.72 -6.95 -6.62
C ILE A 156 -6.07 -6.23 -6.68
N ARG A 157 -6.94 -6.59 -7.64
CA ARG A 157 -8.32 -6.06 -7.74
C ARG A 157 -9.20 -6.41 -6.55
N LYS A 158 -8.93 -7.51 -5.86
CA LYS A 158 -9.63 -7.90 -4.63
C LYS A 158 -9.20 -7.02 -3.45
N LYS A 159 -7.94 -6.64 -3.37
CA LYS A 159 -7.36 -5.86 -2.27
C LYS A 159 -7.55 -4.34 -2.44
N LEU A 160 -7.65 -3.87 -3.69
CA LEU A 160 -7.87 -2.46 -4.02
C LEU A 160 -9.32 -2.24 -4.48
N LYS A 161 -10.08 -1.43 -3.75
CA LYS A 161 -11.50 -1.12 -3.94
C LYS A 161 -11.81 0.35 -4.15
N SER A 162 -10.89 1.25 -3.78
CA SER A 162 -11.02 2.69 -3.95
C SER A 162 -9.71 3.31 -4.44
N GLU A 163 -9.76 4.53 -4.97
CA GLU A 163 -8.59 5.30 -5.43
C GLU A 163 -7.56 5.59 -4.32
N ASN A 164 -7.99 5.61 -3.06
CA ASN A 164 -7.14 5.91 -1.92
C ASN A 164 -6.54 4.65 -1.27
N ASP A 165 -6.88 3.46 -1.77
CA ASP A 165 -6.38 2.22 -1.20
C ASP A 165 -4.91 2.02 -1.54
N ILE A 166 -4.18 1.42 -0.62
CA ILE A 166 -2.81 0.97 -0.87
C ILE A 166 -2.69 -0.47 -0.41
N TYR A 167 -2.35 -1.36 -1.33
CA TYR A 167 -2.14 -2.77 -1.04
C TYR A 167 -0.64 -3.04 -0.89
N LYS A 168 -0.25 -3.49 0.31
CA LYS A 168 1.16 -3.70 0.68
C LYS A 168 1.41 -5.11 1.19
N PHE A 169 2.58 -5.64 0.87
CA PHE A 169 3.10 -6.86 1.49
C PHE A 169 4.63 -6.89 1.47
N GLU A 170 5.20 -7.59 2.45
CA GLU A 170 6.64 -7.84 2.54
C GLU A 170 7.04 -9.06 1.70
N TYR A 171 8.23 -9.00 1.12
CA TYR A 171 8.86 -10.12 0.41
C TYR A 171 10.38 -10.03 0.53
N CYS A 172 11.09 -11.12 0.24
CA CYS A 172 12.53 -11.19 0.35
C CYS A 172 13.15 -11.93 -0.83
N SER A 173 14.47 -11.78 -1.02
CA SER A 173 15.22 -12.61 -1.95
C SER A 173 15.15 -14.09 -1.53
N LEU A 174 15.35 -15.01 -2.48
CA LEU A 174 15.33 -16.45 -2.18
C LEU A 174 16.34 -16.86 -1.09
N ASP A 175 17.48 -16.17 -1.02
CA ASP A 175 18.53 -16.35 -0.01
C ASP A 175 18.32 -15.54 1.27
N GLU A 176 17.18 -14.84 1.39
CA GLU A 176 16.77 -14.06 2.57
C GLU A 176 17.79 -12.98 3.02
N LYS A 177 18.61 -12.49 2.08
CA LYS A 177 19.57 -11.41 2.36
C LYS A 177 19.03 -10.01 2.12
N THR A 178 18.01 -9.90 1.27
CA THR A 178 17.35 -8.64 0.89
C THR A 178 15.87 -8.72 1.23
N TYR A 179 15.35 -7.71 1.92
CA TYR A 179 13.94 -7.59 2.30
C TYR A 179 13.34 -6.35 1.65
N LYS A 180 12.11 -6.48 1.16
CA LYS A 180 11.44 -5.45 0.41
C LYS A 180 9.96 -5.37 0.78
N ILE A 181 9.37 -4.20 0.54
CA ILE A 181 7.93 -3.97 0.62
C ILE A 181 7.43 -3.62 -0.78
N ALA A 182 6.47 -4.39 -1.28
CA ALA A 182 5.71 -4.05 -2.46
C ALA A 182 4.53 -3.17 -2.05
N SER A 183 4.27 -2.09 -2.80
CA SER A 183 3.10 -1.24 -2.65
C SER A 183 2.41 -1.08 -4.00
N TYR A 184 1.18 -1.56 -4.09
CA TYR A 184 0.30 -1.36 -5.24
C TYR A 184 -0.68 -0.22 -4.94
N ILE A 185 -0.70 0.77 -5.82
CA ILE A 185 -1.53 1.98 -5.73
C ILE A 185 -2.39 2.06 -7.00
N PRO A 186 -3.71 2.22 -6.91
CA PRO A 186 -4.59 2.42 -8.07
C PRO A 186 -4.18 3.64 -8.89
N LEU A 187 -4.16 3.51 -10.22
CA LEU A 187 -3.93 4.63 -11.14
C LEU A 187 -5.14 4.90 -12.04
N GLU A 188 -5.77 3.85 -12.57
CA GLU A 188 -6.86 4.02 -13.54
C GLU A 188 -7.96 3.00 -13.33
N TRP A 189 -9.19 3.50 -13.22
CA TRP A 189 -10.40 2.71 -13.17
C TRP A 189 -11.24 2.98 -14.42
N LYS A 190 -11.76 1.93 -15.03
CA LYS A 190 -12.65 2.02 -16.18
C LYS A 190 -13.86 1.13 -15.97
N ASN A 191 -15.06 1.70 -16.12
CA ASN A 191 -16.33 0.99 -15.92
C ASN A 191 -16.40 0.23 -14.58
N GLY A 192 -15.81 0.78 -13.51
CA GLY A 192 -15.78 0.16 -12.18
C GLY A 192 -14.76 -0.98 -12.00
N LYS A 193 -13.93 -1.24 -13.02
CA LYS A 193 -12.82 -2.21 -12.96
C LYS A 193 -11.48 -1.47 -12.87
N LEU A 194 -10.63 -1.90 -11.95
CA LEU A 194 -9.26 -1.41 -11.85
C LEU A 194 -8.44 -1.99 -13.02
N GLU A 195 -7.98 -1.10 -13.90
CA GLU A 195 -7.18 -1.47 -15.09
C GLU A 195 -5.70 -1.25 -14.85
N LYS A 196 -5.30 -0.10 -14.28
CA LYS A 196 -3.88 0.21 -14.05
C LYS A 196 -3.54 0.46 -12.60
N VAL A 197 -2.37 -0.03 -12.19
CA VAL A 197 -1.79 0.17 -10.85
C VAL A 197 -0.34 0.59 -10.96
N LEU A 198 0.11 1.39 -10.00
CA LEU A 198 1.51 1.65 -9.75
C LEU A 198 2.02 0.65 -8.71
N LEU A 199 3.09 -0.06 -9.05
CA LEU A 199 3.87 -0.90 -8.16
C LEU A 199 5.16 -0.17 -7.78
N ALA A 200 5.29 0.16 -6.51
CA ALA A 200 6.54 0.60 -5.91
C ALA A 200 7.17 -0.53 -5.08
N SER A 201 8.49 -0.66 -5.14
CA SER A 201 9.27 -1.61 -4.35
C SER A 201 10.27 -0.84 -3.50
N MET A 202 10.12 -0.91 -2.17
CA MET A 202 11.04 -0.29 -1.22
C MET A 202 11.97 -1.33 -0.62
N ASP A 203 13.27 -1.06 -0.57
CA ASP A 203 14.22 -1.87 0.20
C ASP A 203 14.08 -1.54 1.69
N VAL A 204 13.90 -2.56 2.53
CA VAL A 204 13.77 -2.45 3.98
C VAL A 204 14.74 -3.41 4.70
N THR A 205 15.83 -3.78 4.03
CA THR A 205 16.75 -4.82 4.48
C THR A 205 17.40 -4.47 5.82
N GLN A 206 17.80 -3.21 6.02
CA GLN A 206 18.51 -2.79 7.23
C GLN A 206 17.56 -2.82 8.43
N GLU A 207 16.37 -2.25 8.27
CA GLU A 207 15.31 -2.21 9.26
C GLU A 207 14.88 -3.63 9.63
N LYS A 208 14.70 -4.50 8.63
CA LYS A 208 14.25 -5.87 8.88
C LYS A 208 15.29 -6.72 9.61
N LYS A 209 16.58 -6.58 9.26
CA LYS A 209 17.65 -7.28 9.98
C LYS A 209 17.77 -6.82 11.43
N ALA A 210 17.69 -5.51 11.67
CA ALA A 210 17.69 -4.96 13.02
C ALA A 210 16.48 -5.46 13.84
N GLU A 211 15.29 -5.53 13.23
CA GLU A 211 14.08 -6.09 13.87
C GLU A 211 14.29 -7.56 14.27
N ILE A 212 14.83 -8.39 13.37
CA ILE A 212 15.08 -9.82 13.60
C ILE A 212 16.11 -10.02 14.72
N GLU A 213 17.24 -9.31 14.66
CA GLU A 213 18.31 -9.38 15.66
C GLU A 213 17.81 -8.96 17.05
N SER A 214 17.06 -7.86 17.12
CA SER A 214 16.47 -7.37 18.37
C SER A 214 15.49 -8.39 18.96
N ARG A 215 14.62 -8.97 18.12
CA ARG A 215 13.66 -9.98 18.55
C ARG A 215 14.34 -11.24 19.06
N GLN A 216 15.44 -11.65 18.43
CA GLN A 216 16.22 -12.80 18.87
C GLN A 216 16.90 -12.55 20.22
N ALA A 217 17.56 -11.40 20.38
CA ALA A 217 18.18 -11.00 21.64
C ALA A 217 17.16 -10.94 22.78
N LEU A 218 15.97 -10.39 22.53
CA LEU A 218 14.89 -10.34 23.51
C LEU A 218 14.41 -11.74 23.92
N LYS A 219 14.27 -12.66 22.95
CA LYS A 219 13.85 -14.04 23.22
C LYS A 219 14.90 -14.80 24.03
N GLU A 220 16.19 -14.58 23.76
CA GLU A 220 17.29 -15.18 24.51
C GLU A 220 17.36 -14.63 25.95
N ALA A 221 17.23 -13.30 26.11
CA ALA A 221 17.17 -12.67 27.42
C ALA A 221 15.99 -13.17 28.25
N TYR A 222 14.80 -13.30 27.63
CA TYR A 222 13.61 -13.85 28.28
C TYR A 222 13.83 -15.28 28.78
N ARG A 223 14.37 -16.17 27.92
CA ARG A 223 14.69 -17.56 28.30
C ARG A 223 15.70 -17.64 29.44
N SER A 224 16.71 -16.79 29.41
CA SER A 224 17.72 -16.73 30.49
C SER A 224 17.08 -16.32 31.82
N ALA A 225 16.26 -15.27 31.82
CA ALA A 225 15.53 -14.81 33.00
C ALA A 225 14.55 -15.87 33.54
N GLU A 226 13.83 -16.55 32.65
CA GLU A 226 12.91 -17.65 33.00
C GLU A 226 13.66 -18.81 33.67
N ASN A 227 14.80 -19.23 33.10
CA ASN A 227 15.64 -20.27 33.68
C ASN A 227 16.19 -19.87 35.06
N ALA A 228 16.64 -18.63 35.22
CA ALA A 228 17.13 -18.12 36.50
C ALA A 228 16.02 -18.09 37.56
N ASN A 229 14.82 -17.65 37.20
CA ASN A 229 13.67 -17.64 38.10
C ASN A 229 13.24 -19.05 38.51
N ARG A 230 13.26 -19.99 37.56
CA ARG A 230 12.97 -21.39 37.86
C ARG A 230 14.00 -21.99 38.81
N ALA A 231 15.30 -21.80 38.53
CA ALA A 231 16.37 -22.26 39.41
C ALA A 231 16.28 -21.66 40.81
N LYS A 232 15.97 -20.36 40.92
CA LYS A 232 15.72 -19.69 42.20
C LYS A 232 14.55 -20.31 42.96
N THR A 233 13.46 -20.61 42.26
CA THR A 233 12.26 -21.21 42.87
C THR A 233 12.54 -22.62 43.37
N GLU A 234 13.22 -23.44 42.55
CA GLU A 234 13.65 -24.80 42.94
C GLU A 234 14.60 -24.74 44.14
N PHE A 235 15.60 -23.85 44.14
CA PHE A 235 16.50 -23.64 45.27
C PHE A 235 15.74 -23.27 46.56
N LEU A 236 14.87 -22.26 46.51
CA LEU A 236 14.10 -21.82 47.68
C LEU A 236 13.13 -22.90 48.20
N SER A 237 12.54 -23.68 47.30
CA SER A 237 11.68 -24.82 47.66
C SER A 237 12.48 -25.90 48.39
N ASN A 238 13.67 -26.25 47.87
CA ASN A 238 14.55 -27.23 48.48
C ASN A 238 15.04 -26.75 49.86
N MET A 239 15.53 -25.51 49.96
CA MET A 239 15.92 -24.92 51.25
C MET A 239 14.77 -24.92 52.26
N SER A 240 13.54 -24.58 51.82
CA SER A 240 12.36 -24.60 52.70
C SER A 240 12.05 -26.01 53.22
N HIS A 241 12.22 -27.04 52.38
CA HIS A 241 12.04 -28.43 52.78
C HIS A 241 13.09 -28.87 53.80
N ASP A 242 14.35 -28.53 53.54
CA ASP A 242 15.50 -28.91 54.37
C ASP A 242 15.50 -28.19 55.72
N ILE A 243 14.94 -26.99 55.80
CA ILE A 243 14.68 -26.29 57.08
C ILE A 243 13.49 -26.92 57.82
N ARG A 244 12.39 -27.23 57.12
CA ARG A 244 11.15 -27.71 57.74
C ARG A 244 11.31 -29.04 58.45
N THR A 245 12.09 -29.96 57.88
CA THR A 245 12.31 -31.31 58.45
C THR A 245 12.91 -31.28 59.87
N PRO A 246 14.09 -30.67 60.11
CA PRO A 246 14.66 -30.54 61.46
C PRO A 246 13.83 -29.65 62.37
N MET A 247 13.21 -28.58 61.86
CA MET A 247 12.32 -27.72 62.67
C MET A 247 11.12 -28.50 63.21
N ASN A 248 10.45 -29.30 62.37
CA ASN A 248 9.33 -30.14 62.78
C ASN A 248 9.77 -31.20 63.79
N ALA A 249 10.97 -31.77 63.63
CA ALA A 249 11.54 -32.70 64.59
C ALA A 249 11.75 -32.03 65.97
N ILE A 250 12.30 -30.81 66.02
CA ILE A 250 12.50 -30.05 67.26
C ILE A 250 11.16 -29.79 67.96
N VAL A 251 10.16 -29.29 67.23
CA VAL A 251 8.82 -29.00 67.78
C VAL A 251 8.18 -30.26 68.34
N GLY A 252 8.18 -31.36 67.57
CA GLY A 252 7.62 -32.63 68.00
C GLY A 252 8.30 -33.23 69.23
N LEU A 253 9.64 -33.24 69.24
CA LEU A 253 10.42 -33.74 70.37
C LEU A 253 10.25 -32.89 71.64
N THR A 254 10.07 -31.58 71.49
CA THR A 254 9.79 -30.68 72.62
C THR A 254 8.43 -31.00 73.24
N ALA A 255 7.41 -31.23 72.41
CA ALA A 255 6.08 -31.64 72.89
C ALA A 255 6.12 -33.00 73.61
N ILE A 256 6.86 -33.98 73.06
CA ILE A 256 7.03 -35.30 73.69
C ILE A 256 7.77 -35.18 75.03
N ALA A 257 8.85 -34.38 75.10
CA ALA A 257 9.58 -34.15 76.33
C ALA A 257 8.69 -33.50 77.42
N GLY A 258 7.91 -32.48 77.04
CA GLY A 258 6.96 -31.83 77.94
C GLY A 258 5.89 -32.78 78.48
N ALA A 259 5.37 -33.67 77.64
CA ALA A 259 4.41 -34.69 78.05
C ALA A 259 5.00 -35.81 78.94
N ASN A 260 6.33 -35.94 79.01
CA ASN A 260 7.03 -37.01 79.74
C ASN A 260 8.00 -36.46 80.80
N ILE A 261 7.69 -35.30 81.38
CA ILE A 261 8.64 -34.54 82.21
C ILE A 261 9.14 -35.29 83.45
N GLU A 262 8.35 -36.24 83.96
CA GLU A 262 8.72 -37.08 85.11
C GLU A 262 9.69 -38.22 84.75
N SER A 263 9.85 -38.54 83.46
CA SER A 263 10.78 -39.55 82.97
C SER A 263 12.09 -38.92 82.51
N LYS A 264 13.06 -38.87 83.44
CA LYS A 264 14.39 -38.29 83.19
C LYS A 264 15.06 -38.86 81.93
N ASP A 265 14.99 -40.18 81.72
CA ASP A 265 15.65 -40.82 80.56
C ASP A 265 15.01 -40.41 79.23
N ARG A 266 13.67 -40.32 79.15
CA ARG A 266 12.97 -39.89 77.93
C ARG A 266 13.23 -38.42 77.62
N VAL A 267 13.29 -37.57 78.64
CA VAL A 267 13.62 -36.14 78.48
C VAL A 267 15.05 -35.99 77.94
N ILE A 268 16.03 -36.71 78.50
CA ILE A 268 17.42 -36.69 78.03
C ILE A 268 17.52 -37.15 76.56
N GLU A 269 16.80 -38.22 76.18
CA GLU A 269 16.78 -38.70 74.80
C GLU A 269 16.21 -37.65 73.84
N CYS A 270 15.09 -37.00 74.21
CA CYS A 270 14.49 -35.93 73.41
C CYS A 270 15.44 -34.74 73.24
N LEU A 271 16.07 -34.29 74.33
CA LEU A 271 17.05 -33.18 74.30
C LEU A 271 18.26 -33.51 73.40
N SER A 272 18.73 -34.75 73.41
CA SER A 272 19.81 -35.22 72.51
C SER A 272 19.41 -35.14 71.04
N LYS A 273 18.20 -35.60 70.69
CA LYS A 273 17.68 -35.54 69.30
C LYS A 273 17.35 -34.10 68.86
N ILE A 274 16.85 -33.26 69.76
CA ILE A 274 16.68 -31.82 69.53
C ILE A 274 18.03 -31.18 69.20
N THR A 275 19.04 -31.41 70.03
CA THR A 275 20.39 -30.86 69.83
C THR A 275 20.99 -31.27 68.48
N LYS A 276 20.81 -32.53 68.07
CA LYS A 276 21.23 -33.00 66.74
C LYS A 276 20.49 -32.28 65.61
N SER A 277 19.17 -32.13 65.73
CA SER A 277 18.34 -31.44 64.73
C SER A 277 18.69 -29.94 64.64
N SER A 278 18.96 -29.29 65.76
CA SER A 278 19.40 -27.89 65.81
C SER A 278 20.77 -27.69 65.16
N ARG A 279 21.73 -28.59 65.39
CA ARG A 279 23.04 -28.54 64.71
C ARG A 279 22.90 -28.76 63.21
N HIS A 280 22.00 -29.66 62.78
CA HIS A 280 21.75 -29.85 61.37
C HIS A 280 21.21 -28.56 60.72
N LEU A 281 20.27 -27.89 61.38
CA LEU A 281 19.69 -26.63 60.91
C LEU A 281 20.72 -25.48 60.86
N LEU A 282 21.63 -25.41 61.84
CA LEU A 282 22.75 -24.44 61.86
C LEU A 282 23.85 -24.73 60.83
N GLY A 283 23.87 -25.94 60.25
CA GLY A 283 24.80 -26.32 59.19
C GLY A 283 24.19 -26.31 57.79
N LEU A 284 22.96 -25.83 57.63
CA LEU A 284 22.36 -25.53 56.33
C LEU A 284 22.82 -24.13 55.92
N ASP A 285 23.87 -24.07 55.08
CA ASP A 285 24.33 -22.85 54.40
C ASP A 285 23.67 -22.71 53.02
#